data_AF-A0A3D1ZQH1-F1
#
_entry.id   AF-A0A3D1ZQH1-F1
#
_cell.length_a   1.000
_cell.length_b   1.000
_cell.length_c   1.000
_cell.angle_alpha   90.00
_cell.angle_beta   90.00
_cell.angle_gamma   90.00
#
_symmetry.space_group_name_H-M   'P 1'
#
loop_
_entity.id
_entity.type
_entity.pdbx_description
1 polymer ?
#
loop_
_entity_poly.entity_id
_entity_poly.type
_entity_poly.pdbx_seq_one_letter_code
_entity_poly.pdbx_strand_id
1 'polypeptide(L)' 'MAKTALKNKAAAKPKFKVRAYTRCQVCGRPHSVYRKFGL' A
#
# COMPACT_ATOMS: atom_id res chain seq x y z
N MET A 1 2.37 -5.45 11.40
CA MET A 1 0.92 -5.14 11.44
C MET A 1 0.64 -3.88 10.61
N ALA A 2 -0.54 -3.74 10.00
CA ALA A 2 -0.84 -2.61 9.13
C ALA A 2 -1.20 -1.35 9.94
N LYS A 3 -0.24 -0.44 10.14
CA LYS A 3 -0.46 0.86 10.78
C LYS A 3 -1.41 1.71 9.92
N THR A 4 -2.48 2.23 10.51
CA THR A 4 -3.50 3.07 9.84
C THR A 4 -2.88 4.26 9.12
N ALA A 5 -1.94 4.96 9.77
CA ALA A 5 -1.18 6.05 9.17
C ALA A 5 -0.46 5.65 7.87
N LEU A 6 0.07 4.42 7.78
CA LEU A 6 0.76 3.95 6.58
C LEU A 6 -0.20 3.54 5.46
N LYS A 7 -1.42 3.09 5.79
CA LYS A 7 -2.47 2.87 4.79
C LYS A 7 -2.86 4.19 4.12
N ASN A 8 -3.09 5.23 4.92
CA ASN A 8 -3.45 6.56 4.43
C ASN A 8 -2.31 7.17 3.58
N LYS A 9 -1.05 7.03 4.02
CA LYS A 9 0.11 7.48 3.24
C LYS A 9 0.24 6.78 1.88
N ALA A 10 -0.09 5.49 1.80
CA ALA A 10 -0.04 4.73 0.55
C ALA A 10 -1.19 5.11 -0.41
N ALA A 11 -2.36 5.49 0.13
CA ALA A 11 -3.48 6.00 -0.65
C ALA A 11 -3.27 7.44 -1.16
N ALA A 12 -2.48 8.24 -0.44
CA ALA A 12 -2.16 9.60 -0.84
C ALA A 12 -1.25 9.65 -2.09
N LYS A 13 -1.43 10.68 -2.93
CA LYS A 13 -0.57 10.92 -4.11
C LYS A 13 0.86 11.25 -3.66
N PRO A 14 1.88 10.44 -3.99
CA PRO A 14 3.24 10.72 -3.61
C PRO A 14 3.83 11.88 -4.42
N LYS A 15 4.75 12.65 -3.83
CA LYS A 15 5.51 13.71 -4.51
C LYS A 15 6.31 13.20 -5.72
N PHE A 16 6.82 11.98 -5.64
CA PHE A 16 7.59 11.34 -6.70
C PHE A 16 6.99 9.97 -7.02
N LYS A 17 6.87 9.64 -8.31
CA LYS A 17 6.24 8.39 -8.79
C LYS A 17 6.90 7.14 -8.19
N VAL A 18 8.22 7.15 -8.02
CA VAL A 18 9.00 6.03 -7.44
C VAL A 18 8.66 5.70 -5.99
N ARG A 19 7.99 6.60 -5.26
CA ARG A 19 7.61 6.38 -3.86
C ARG A 19 6.29 5.64 -3.69
N ALA A 20 5.56 5.36 -4.78
CA ALA A 20 4.36 4.55 -4.74
C ALA A 20 4.73 3.09 -4.43
N TYR A 21 4.08 2.50 -3.43
CA TYR A 21 4.29 1.11 -3.05
C TYR A 21 2.94 0.43 -2.81
N THR A 22 2.87 -0.86 -3.09
CA THR A 22 1.65 -1.65 -3.01
C THR A 22 1.40 -2.16 -1.59
N ARG A 23 0.15 -2.11 -1.14
CA ARG A 23 -0.32 -2.74 0.10
C ARG A 23 -1.57 -3.56 -0.21
N CYS A 24 -1.78 -4.63 0.54
CA CYS A 24 -3.01 -5.43 0.47
C CYS A 24 -4.23 -4.54 0.78
N GLN A 25 -5.28 -4.63 -0.03
CA GLN A 25 -6.51 -3.86 0.20
C GLN A 25 -7.31 -4.38 1.41
N VAL A 26 -7.23 -5.68 1.70
CA VAL A 26 -7.97 -6.32 2.82
C VAL A 26 -7.26 -6.08 4.15
N CYS A 27 -6.01 -6.53 4.27
CA CYS A 27 -5.28 -6.49 5.53
C CYS A 27 -4.27 -5.33 5.63
N GLY A 28 -3.90 -4.67 4.53
CA GLY A 28 -2.93 -3.56 4.53
C GLY A 28 -1.48 -3.97 4.69
N ARG A 29 -1.15 -5.24 4.44
CA ARG A 29 0.22 -5.77 4.51
C ARG A 29 1.09 -5.19 3.38
N PRO A 30 2.35 -4.80 3.67
CA PRO A 30 3.24 -4.19 2.68
C PRO A 30 3.98 -5.21 1.79
N HIS A 31 4.01 -6.50 2.16
CA HIS A 31 4.70 -7.56 1.43
C HIS A 31 3.75 -8.69 1.06
N SER A 32 4.15 -9.47 0.04
CA SER A 32 3.38 -10.60 -0.49
C SER A 32 2.07 -10.17 -1.14
N VAL A 33 2.09 -9.04 -1.85
CA VAL A 33 0.91 -8.49 -2.52
C VAL A 33 0.82 -8.94 -3.98
N TYR A 34 -0.23 -9.65 -4.33
CA TYR A 34 -0.57 -10.02 -5.70
C TYR A 34 -1.14 -8.81 -6.43
N ARG A 35 -0.32 -8.16 -7.26
CA ARG A 35 -0.68 -6.93 -7.99
C ARG A 35 -1.93 -7.08 -8.85
N LYS A 36 -2.19 -8.28 -9.39
CA LYS A 36 -3.38 -8.59 -10.19
C LYS A 36 -4.68 -8.53 -9.38
N PHE A 37 -4.62 -8.92 -8.10
CA PHE A 37 -5.80 -9.06 -7.23
C PHE A 37 -5.87 -8.02 -6.10
N GLY A 38 -4.80 -7.26 -5.87
CA GLY A 38 -4.73 -6.29 -4.77
C GLY A 38 -4.72 -6.92 -3.37
N LEU A 39 -4.48 -8.23 -3.28
CA LEU A 39 -4.37 -9.02 -2.04
C LEU A 39 -2.94 -9.07 -1.56
#